data_AF-A0AAW1ZNA1-F1
#
_entry.id   AF-A0AAW1ZNA1-F1
#
_cell.length_a   1.000
_cell.length_b   1.000
_cell.length_c   1.000
_cell.angle_alpha   90.00
_cell.angle_beta   90.00
_cell.angle_gamma   90.00
#
_symmetry.space_group_name_H-M   'P 1'
#
loop_
_entity.id
_entity.type
_entity.pdbx_description
1 polymer ?
#
loop_
_entity_poly.entity_id
_entity_poly.type
_entity_poly.pdbx_seq_one_letter_code
_entity_poly.pdbx_strand_id
1 'polypeptide(L)'
;MHGFPKDQGILTLPASVLEDIFIDVVLQEGDKAILTLALVCTPFRDLVTREAFRRRAHILWLDSVANWTVFSTSYKTEYYKMYRLETCRQCGDIFKNCTPGYVGRGRRGELVGIFSEDTHPDFCSEFCQICADLI
;
A
#
# COMPACT_ATOMS: atom_id res chain seq x y z
N MET A 1 -42.07 -19.50 -12.12
CA MET A 1 -41.20 -18.33 -12.34
C MET A 1 -40.95 -17.63 -11.02
N HIS A 2 -39.87 -17.95 -10.31
CA HIS A 2 -39.34 -17.11 -9.22
C HIS A 2 -37.84 -16.97 -9.50
N GLY A 3 -37.47 -15.87 -10.17
CA GLY A 3 -36.07 -15.51 -10.34
C GLY A 3 -35.54 -15.05 -8.99
N PHE A 4 -34.51 -15.75 -8.50
CA PHE A 4 -33.69 -15.22 -7.42
C PHE A 4 -33.16 -13.83 -7.83
N PRO A 5 -33.12 -12.84 -6.92
CA PRO A 5 -32.49 -11.56 -7.24
C PRO A 5 -31.03 -11.84 -7.59
N LYS A 6 -30.57 -11.38 -8.76
CA LYS A 6 -29.15 -11.41 -9.14
C LYS A 6 -28.34 -10.81 -8.00
N ASP A 7 -27.35 -11.55 -7.53
CA ASP A 7 -26.42 -11.17 -6.47
C ASP A 7 -26.10 -9.67 -6.51
N GLN A 8 -26.42 -8.95 -5.43
CA GLN A 8 -25.93 -7.60 -5.23
C GLN A 8 -24.45 -7.67 -4.92
N GLY A 9 -23.62 -7.68 -5.96
CA GLY A 9 -22.17 -7.74 -5.84
C GLY A 9 -21.62 -6.54 -5.07
N ILE A 10 -20.40 -6.68 -4.54
CA ILE A 10 -19.72 -5.67 -3.72
C ILE A 10 -19.65 -4.27 -4.37
N LEU A 11 -19.70 -4.20 -5.71
CA LEU A 11 -19.71 -2.96 -6.49
C LEU A 11 -21.02 -2.15 -6.37
N THR A 12 -22.06 -2.73 -5.79
CA THR A 12 -23.34 -2.03 -5.52
C THR A 12 -23.31 -1.24 -4.22
N LEU A 13 -22.29 -1.44 -3.38
CA LEU A 13 -22.12 -0.71 -2.13
C LEU A 13 -21.74 0.75 -2.41
N PRO A 14 -22.13 1.68 -1.51
CA PRO A 14 -21.63 3.06 -1.56
C PRO A 14 -20.09 3.09 -1.54
N ALA A 15 -19.51 4.04 -2.27
CA ALA A 15 -18.05 4.18 -2.37
C ALA A 15 -17.37 4.30 -0.99
N SER A 16 -18.01 4.99 -0.04
CA SER A 16 -17.50 5.10 1.34
C SER A 16 -17.40 3.76 2.06
N VAL A 17 -18.41 2.89 1.90
CA VAL A 17 -18.40 1.54 2.48
C VAL A 17 -17.31 0.69 1.82
N LEU A 18 -17.15 0.82 0.50
CA LEU A 18 -16.11 0.10 -0.22
C LEU A 18 -14.70 0.56 0.18
N GLU A 19 -14.51 1.86 0.41
CA GLU A 19 -13.27 2.42 0.96
C GLU A 19 -12.95 1.81 2.33
N ASP A 20 -13.91 1.74 3.24
CA ASP A 20 -13.69 1.19 4.57
C ASP A 20 -13.34 -0.31 4.52
N ILE A 21 -14.01 -1.08 3.65
CA ILE A 21 -13.67 -2.49 3.41
C ILE A 21 -12.23 -2.64 2.89
N PHE A 22 -11.83 -1.81 1.91
CA PHE A 22 -10.49 -1.89 1.36
C PHE A 22 -9.41 -1.46 2.35
N ILE A 23 -9.71 -0.48 3.21
CA ILE A 23 -8.84 -0.12 4.33
C ILE A 23 -8.66 -1.33 5.24
N ASP A 24 -9.73 -2.05 5.60
CA ASP A 24 -9.60 -3.25 6.42
C ASP A 24 -8.74 -4.34 5.77
N VAL A 25 -8.86 -4.55 4.45
CA VAL A 25 -7.98 -5.45 3.69
C VAL A 25 -6.52 -5.01 3.79
N VAL A 26 -6.25 -3.72 3.61
CA VAL A 26 -4.90 -3.14 3.74
C VAL A 26 -4.35 -3.30 5.15
N LEU A 27 -5.19 -3.19 6.17
CA LEU A 27 -4.75 -3.38 7.55
C LEU A 27 -4.43 -4.85 7.85
N GLN A 28 -5.18 -5.80 7.28
CA GLN A 28 -4.96 -7.23 7.49
C GLN A 28 -3.77 -7.79 6.70
N GLU A 29 -3.65 -7.42 5.42
CA GLU A 29 -2.65 -7.98 4.49
C GLU A 29 -1.45 -7.05 4.27
N GLY A 30 -1.53 -5.82 4.76
CA GLY A 30 -0.50 -4.79 4.67
C GLY A 30 -0.66 -3.79 3.52
N ASP A 31 0.12 -2.71 3.57
CA ASP A 31 0.06 -1.58 2.63
C ASP A 31 0.17 -1.96 1.14
N LYS A 32 0.85 -3.08 0.85
CA LYS A 32 0.99 -3.62 -0.52
C LYS A 32 -0.33 -4.18 -1.08
N ALA A 33 -1.32 -4.50 -0.23
CA ALA A 33 -2.62 -4.99 -0.67
C ALA A 33 -3.37 -3.98 -1.57
N ILE A 34 -3.05 -2.68 -1.48
CA ILE A 34 -3.53 -1.65 -2.41
C ILE A 34 -3.24 -2.02 -3.86
N LEU A 35 -2.05 -2.58 -4.14
CA LEU A 35 -1.66 -2.98 -5.49
C LEU A 35 -2.49 -4.17 -5.97
N THR A 36 -2.72 -5.15 -5.10
CA THR A 36 -3.57 -6.32 -5.41
C THR A 36 -5.02 -5.90 -5.66
N LEU A 37 -5.57 -5.00 -4.83
CA LEU A 37 -6.93 -4.46 -5.02
C LEU A 37 -7.06 -3.74 -6.36
N ALA A 38 -6.03 -3.00 -6.79
CA ALA A 38 -6.02 -2.30 -8.08
C ALA A 38 -6.09 -3.25 -9.30
N LEU A 39 -5.73 -4.53 -9.14
CA LEU A 39 -5.76 -5.52 -10.20
C LEU A 39 -7.11 -6.25 -10.32
N VAL A 40 -8.03 -6.09 -9.37
CA VAL A 40 -9.31 -6.81 -9.34
C VAL A 40 -10.22 -6.37 -10.48
N CYS A 41 -10.50 -5.07 -10.58
CA CYS A 41 -11.34 -4.48 -11.63
C CYS A 41 -11.16 -2.96 -11.71
N THR A 42 -11.67 -2.35 -12.78
CA THR A 42 -11.58 -0.89 -13.00
C THR A 42 -12.15 -0.07 -11.83
N PRO A 43 -13.36 -0.32 -11.30
CA PRO A 43 -13.87 0.44 -10.15
C PRO A 43 -12.98 0.36 -8.90
N PHE A 44 -12.39 -0.81 -8.63
CA PHE A 44 -11.46 -0.98 -7.51
C PHE A 44 -10.20 -0.14 -7.73
N ARG A 45 -9.61 -0.24 -8.92
CA ARG A 45 -8.44 0.56 -9.32
C ARG A 45 -8.70 2.05 -9.17
N ASP A 46 -9.80 2.54 -9.71
CA ASP A 46 -10.15 3.97 -9.67
C ASP A 46 -10.32 4.43 -8.21
N LEU A 47 -10.91 3.60 -7.36
CA LEU A 47 -11.06 3.88 -5.93
C LEU A 47 -9.70 3.95 -5.23
N VAL A 48 -8.86 2.91 -5.37
CA VAL A 48 -7.61 2.77 -4.61
C VAL A 48 -6.45 3.62 -5.15
N THR A 49 -6.55 4.14 -6.36
CA THR A 49 -5.54 5.06 -6.94
C THR A 49 -5.72 6.51 -6.47
N ARG A 50 -6.91 6.88 -5.98
CA ARG A 50 -7.15 8.22 -5.42
C ARG A 50 -6.18 8.52 -4.28
N GLU A 51 -5.55 9.69 -4.34
CA GLU A 51 -4.55 10.11 -3.34
C GLU A 51 -5.13 10.14 -1.92
N ALA A 52 -6.35 10.65 -1.75
CA ALA A 52 -7.02 10.71 -0.44
C ALA A 52 -7.19 9.33 0.19
N PHE A 53 -7.60 8.33 -0.60
CA PHE A 53 -7.71 6.95 -0.14
C PHE A 53 -6.35 6.38 0.23
N ARG A 54 -5.35 6.51 -0.66
CA ARG A 54 -3.98 6.01 -0.42
C ARG A 54 -3.38 6.58 0.85
N ARG A 55 -3.51 7.89 1.07
CA ARG A 55 -3.03 8.56 2.28
C ARG A 55 -3.74 8.03 3.51
N ARG A 56 -5.07 7.93 3.49
CA ARG A 56 -5.87 7.41 4.62
C ARG A 56 -5.49 5.97 4.97
N ALA A 57 -5.47 5.08 3.97
CA ALA A 57 -5.14 3.68 4.15
C ALA A 57 -3.71 3.48 4.68
N HIS A 58 -2.74 4.21 4.12
CA HIS A 58 -1.34 4.12 4.53
C HIS A 58 -1.11 4.58 5.98
N ILE A 59 -1.69 5.73 6.36
CA ILE A 59 -1.55 6.25 7.72
C ILE A 59 -2.20 5.32 8.74
N LEU A 60 -3.42 4.85 8.47
CA LEU A 60 -4.08 3.87 9.34
C LEU A 60 -3.26 2.59 9.45
N TRP A 61 -2.61 2.17 8.37
CA TRP A 61 -1.72 1.03 8.37
C TRP A 61 -0.48 1.26 9.24
N LEU A 62 0.18 2.41 9.13
CA LEU A 62 1.30 2.78 10.01
C LEU A 62 0.89 2.75 11.48
N ASP A 63 -0.27 3.31 11.83
CA ASP A 63 -0.82 3.27 13.20
C ASP A 63 -1.13 1.84 13.68
N SER A 64 -1.44 0.93 12.76
CA SER A 64 -1.79 -0.45 13.07
C SER A 64 -0.60 -1.38 13.25
N VAL A 65 0.55 -1.01 12.68
CA VAL A 65 1.78 -1.81 12.76
C VAL A 65 2.72 -1.30 13.84
N ALA A 66 2.60 -0.04 14.30
CA ALA A 66 3.51 0.56 15.27
C ALA A 66 2.79 1.43 16.31
N ASN A 67 3.21 1.33 17.58
CA ASN A 67 2.80 2.30 18.59
C ASN A 67 3.68 3.55 18.48
N TRP A 68 3.23 4.55 17.73
CA TRP A 68 4.03 5.76 17.51
C TRP A 68 4.34 6.53 18.79
N THR A 69 3.51 6.42 19.85
CA THR A 69 3.71 7.20 21.08
C THR A 69 5.06 6.95 21.77
N VAL A 70 5.66 5.78 21.59
CA VAL A 70 6.94 5.41 22.22
C VAL A 70 8.17 5.92 21.48
N PHE A 71 8.02 6.42 20.25
CA PHE A 71 9.15 6.92 19.44
C PHE A 71 9.37 8.43 19.61
N SER A 72 10.63 8.85 19.46
CA SER A 72 11.00 10.27 19.49
C SER A 72 10.36 11.05 18.35
N THR A 73 10.27 12.37 18.53
CA THR A 73 9.80 13.27 17.46
C THR A 73 10.65 13.16 16.19
N SER A 74 11.98 13.05 16.33
CA SER A 74 12.87 12.87 15.18
C SER A 74 12.57 11.59 14.41
N TYR A 75 12.34 10.48 15.11
CA TYR A 75 11.99 9.20 14.50
C TYR A 75 10.65 9.28 13.77
N LYS A 76 9.63 9.91 14.37
CA LYS A 76 8.34 10.12 13.71
C LYS A 76 8.48 10.94 12.42
N THR A 77 9.24 12.03 12.45
CA THR A 77 9.46 12.86 11.25
C THR A 77 10.09 12.07 10.11
N GLU A 78 10.97 11.12 10.42
CA GLU A 78 11.70 10.34 9.43
C GLU A 78 10.86 9.18 8.85
N TYR A 79 10.08 8.51 9.71
CA TYR A 79 9.43 7.22 9.39
C TYR A 79 7.89 7.27 9.31
N TYR A 80 7.23 8.25 9.94
CA TYR A 80 5.77 8.43 9.88
C TYR A 80 5.39 9.38 8.74
N LYS A 81 5.65 8.95 7.51
CA LYS A 81 5.42 9.76 6.30
C LYS A 81 4.80 8.93 5.20
N MET A 82 4.14 9.62 4.27
CA MET A 82 3.61 9.00 3.07
C MET A 82 4.74 8.50 2.17
N TYR A 83 4.57 7.31 1.59
CA TYR A 83 5.43 6.83 0.50
C TYR A 83 5.33 7.72 -0.74
N ARG A 84 6.36 7.68 -1.58
CA ARG A 84 6.36 8.33 -2.89
C ARG A 84 5.98 7.30 -3.97
N LEU A 85 5.33 7.77 -5.03
CA LEU A 85 5.20 6.98 -6.25
C LEU A 85 6.31 7.41 -7.19
N GLU A 86 7.12 6.46 -7.63
CA GLU A 86 8.25 6.67 -8.51
C GLU A 86 8.16 5.73 -9.70
N THR A 87 8.85 6.07 -10.78
CA THR A 87 8.85 5.29 -12.02
C THR A 87 10.14 4.50 -12.10
N CYS A 88 10.05 3.18 -12.23
CA CYS A 88 11.22 2.31 -12.34
C CYS A 88 12.02 2.66 -13.60
N ARG A 89 13.32 2.91 -13.44
CA ARG A 89 14.20 3.29 -14.57
C ARG A 89 14.33 2.18 -15.63
N GLN A 90 14.18 0.92 -15.24
CA GLN A 90 14.34 -0.22 -16.14
C GLN A 90 13.04 -0.59 -16.87
N CYS A 91 11.94 -0.84 -16.14
CA CYS A 91 10.70 -1.33 -16.74
C CYS A 91 9.66 -0.22 -17.01
N GLY A 92 9.84 0.98 -16.46
CA GLY A 92 8.88 2.08 -16.57
C GLY A 92 7.64 1.93 -15.68
N ASP A 93 7.54 0.88 -14.87
CA ASP A 93 6.40 0.70 -13.97
C ASP A 93 6.44 1.68 -12.80
N ILE A 94 5.25 2.13 -12.38
CA ILE A 94 5.08 2.95 -11.18
C ILE A 94 5.14 2.04 -9.95
N PHE A 95 6.03 2.35 -9.01
CA PHE A 95 6.17 1.61 -7.76
C PHE A 95 6.12 2.53 -6.53
N LYS A 96 5.88 1.93 -5.37
CA LYS A 96 5.89 2.64 -4.08
C LYS A 96 7.33 2.70 -3.56
N ASN A 97 7.92 3.89 -3.52
CA ASN A 97 9.14 4.15 -2.78
C ASN A 97 8.79 4.48 -1.32
N CYS A 98 9.06 3.52 -0.43
CA CYS A 98 8.76 3.62 0.98
C CYS A 98 9.99 3.96 1.83
N THR A 99 11.10 4.49 1.27
CA THR A 99 12.34 4.68 2.03
C THR A 99 12.34 5.96 2.91
N PRO A 100 12.79 5.87 4.18
CA PRO A 100 13.10 4.64 4.91
C PRO A 100 11.81 3.95 5.39
N GLY A 101 11.75 2.64 5.20
CA GLY A 101 10.49 1.91 5.16
C GLY A 101 10.28 0.91 6.29
N TYR A 102 9.04 0.44 6.40
CA TYR A 102 8.70 -0.69 7.27
C TYR A 102 9.31 -1.99 6.73
N VAL A 103 9.91 -2.77 7.62
CA VAL A 103 10.47 -4.10 7.36
C VAL A 103 9.55 -5.13 8.02
N GLY A 104 9.02 -6.07 7.24
CA GLY A 104 8.14 -7.13 7.72
C GLY A 104 7.06 -7.50 6.71
N ARG A 105 6.10 -8.33 7.14
CA ARG A 105 4.94 -8.71 6.31
C ARG A 105 3.87 -7.62 6.21
N GLY A 106 3.92 -6.63 7.09
CA GLY A 106 3.01 -5.48 7.07
C GLY A 106 1.64 -5.79 7.61
N ARG A 107 1.45 -6.90 8.33
CA ARG A 107 0.16 -7.24 8.91
C ARG A 107 -0.07 -6.46 10.21
N ARG A 108 -1.32 -6.07 10.47
CA ARG A 108 -1.71 -5.42 11.73
C ARG A 108 -1.18 -6.21 12.94
N GLY A 109 -0.52 -5.51 13.85
CA GLY A 109 0.04 -6.10 15.07
C GLY A 109 1.38 -6.83 14.92
N GLU A 110 1.92 -6.99 13.71
CA GLU A 110 3.25 -7.57 13.48
C GLU A 110 4.29 -6.46 13.27
N LEU A 111 4.82 -5.85 14.35
CA LEU A 111 5.98 -4.94 14.23
C LEU A 111 7.29 -5.74 14.22
N VAL A 112 8.01 -5.74 13.09
CA VAL A 112 9.37 -6.31 13.02
C VAL A 112 10.44 -5.19 13.06
N GLY A 113 10.18 -4.04 12.42
CA GLY A 113 11.00 -2.83 12.55
C GLY A 113 10.70 -1.83 11.43
N ILE A 114 11.02 -0.54 11.62
CA ILE A 114 10.92 0.48 10.57
C ILE A 114 12.32 1.00 10.29
N PHE A 115 13.07 0.24 9.50
CA PHE A 115 14.46 0.52 9.10
C PHE A 115 14.76 -0.17 7.77
N SER A 116 13.98 0.08 6.71
CA SER A 116 14.34 -0.38 5.38
C SER A 116 15.30 0.65 4.77
N GLU A 117 16.57 0.28 4.64
CA GLU A 117 17.48 0.93 3.70
C GLU A 117 16.95 0.71 2.27
N ASP A 118 17.18 1.68 1.39
CA ASP A 118 16.87 1.52 -0.03
C ASP A 118 17.91 0.58 -0.66
N THR A 119 17.55 -0.68 -0.84
CA THR A 119 18.48 -1.67 -1.39
C THR A 119 18.64 -1.56 -2.90
N HIS A 120 17.77 -0.81 -3.60
CA HIS A 120 17.76 -0.70 -5.06
C HIS A 120 17.10 0.62 -5.52
N PRO A 121 17.78 1.77 -5.31
CA PRO A 121 17.21 3.09 -5.59
C PRO A 121 16.85 3.26 -7.06
N ASP A 122 15.74 3.96 -7.35
CA ASP A 122 15.16 4.18 -8.69
C ASP A 122 14.62 2.91 -9.41
N PHE A 123 14.63 1.75 -8.74
CA PHE A 123 14.12 0.50 -9.29
C PHE A 123 12.96 -0.06 -8.46
N CYS A 124 12.03 -0.76 -9.11
CA CYS A 124 10.91 -1.41 -8.41
C CYS A 124 11.28 -2.74 -7.73
N SER A 125 12.46 -3.27 -8.05
CA SER A 125 12.99 -4.53 -7.53
C SER A 125 14.49 -4.62 -7.78
N GLU A 126 15.18 -5.42 -6.97
CA GLU A 126 16.58 -5.82 -7.18
C GLU A 126 16.79 -6.40 -8.59
N PHE A 127 15.84 -7.18 -9.10
CA PHE A 127 15.91 -7.72 -10.46
C PHE A 127 15.99 -6.63 -11.53
N CYS A 128 15.19 -5.57 -11.40
CA CYS A 128 15.23 -4.45 -12.35
C CYS A 128 16.56 -3.68 -12.28
N GLN A 129 17.16 -3.55 -11.10
CA GLN A 129 18.48 -2.95 -10.94
C GLN A 129 19.54 -3.80 -11.66
N ILE A 130 19.58 -5.11 -11.38
CA ILE A 130 20.52 -6.04 -12.02
C ILE A 130 20.38 -6.01 -13.54
N CYS A 131 19.15 -5.99 -14.07
CA CYS A 131 18.94 -5.91 -15.52
C CYS A 131 19.41 -4.60 -16.14
N ALA A 132 19.33 -3.48 -15.41
CA ALA A 132 19.81 -2.19 -15.89
C ALA A 132 21.35 -2.13 -15.91
N ASP A 133 22.02 -2.77 -14.94
CA ASP A 133 23.49 -2.81 -14.83
C ASP A 133 24.17 -3.73 -15.86
N LEU A 134 23.39 -4.55 -16.58
CA LEU A 134 23.87 -5.46 -17.63
C LEU A 134 23.80 -4.87 -19.05
N ILE A 135 23.33 -3.62 -19.20
CA ILE A 135 23.20 -2.88 -20.48
C ILE A 135 24.31 -1.83 -20.57
#